data_AF-A0AA43ZT81-F1
#
_entry.id   AF-A0AA43ZT81-F1
#
_cell.length_a   1.000
_cell.length_b   1.000
_cell.length_c   1.000
_cell.angle_alpha   90.00
_cell.angle_beta   90.00
_cell.angle_gamma   90.00
#
_symmetry.space_group_name_H-M   'P 1'
#
loop_
_entity.id
_entity.type
_entity.pdbx_description
1 polymer ?
#
loop_
_entity_poly.entity_id
_entity_poly.type
_entity_poly.pdbx_seq_one_letter_code
_entity_poly.pdbx_strand_id
1 'polypeptide(L)'
;MAIIAVTYDNGEVFQHFGKTEMFKLYEIVDGKVVSERVIDNGGFGHGSLAGYLKDLNVSALICGGIGAGAINMLTSQGIKVFSGASGSADSAIDAYINGKMSDSNRCTCDHHEGAHECSCGKH
;
A
#
# COMPACT_ATOMS: atom_id res chain seq x y z
N MET A 1 12.40 11.90 -7.37
CA MET A 1 12.64 11.08 -6.17
C MET A 1 11.29 10.63 -5.64
N ALA A 2 11.13 9.36 -5.31
CA ALA A 2 9.92 8.80 -4.73
C ALA A 2 10.30 7.84 -3.59
N ILE A 3 9.56 7.88 -2.49
CA ILE A 3 9.76 6.97 -1.36
C ILE A 3 8.62 5.96 -1.38
N ILE A 4 8.98 4.68 -1.41
CA ILE A 4 8.03 3.57 -1.48
C ILE A 4 8.15 2.75 -0.20
N ALA A 5 7.05 2.56 0.50
CA ALA A 5 6.99 1.69 1.66
C ALA A 5 6.56 0.29 1.23
N VAL A 6 7.24 -0.74 1.71
CA VAL A 6 6.88 -2.14 1.48
C VAL A 6 6.67 -2.79 2.83
N THR A 7 5.57 -3.51 3.03
CA THR A 7 5.39 -4.30 4.26
C THR A 7 6.47 -5.37 4.35
N TYR A 8 7.20 -5.42 5.46
CA TYR A 8 8.38 -6.28 5.59
C TYR A 8 8.21 -7.28 6.72
N ASP A 9 8.50 -8.54 6.43
CA ASP A 9 8.57 -9.60 7.43
C ASP A 9 9.69 -10.58 7.06
N ASN A 10 10.75 -10.63 7.85
CA ASN A 10 11.89 -11.55 7.67
C ASN A 10 12.51 -11.63 6.25
N GLY A 11 12.39 -10.57 5.43
CA GLY A 11 12.90 -10.55 4.05
C GLY A 11 11.80 -10.57 2.98
N GLU A 12 10.57 -10.84 3.37
CA GLU A 12 9.42 -11.04 2.50
C GLU A 12 8.35 -9.97 2.68
N VAL A 13 7.46 -9.86 1.69
CA VAL A 13 6.31 -8.97 1.71
C VAL A 13 5.22 -9.56 2.59
N PHE A 14 4.91 -8.86 3.67
CA PHE A 14 3.86 -9.30 4.58
C PHE A 14 2.46 -9.22 3.95
N GLN A 15 1.70 -10.31 4.08
CA GLN A 15 0.40 -10.45 3.44
C GLN A 15 -0.75 -9.74 4.17
N HIS A 16 -0.54 -9.30 5.42
CA HIS A 16 -1.58 -8.63 6.21
C HIS A 16 -1.09 -7.28 6.71
N PHE A 17 -1.28 -6.22 5.91
CA PHE A 17 -0.88 -4.85 6.29
C PHE A 17 -1.35 -4.48 7.72
N GLY A 18 -2.56 -4.89 8.10
CA GLY A 18 -3.11 -4.57 9.41
C GLY A 18 -2.45 -5.22 10.62
N LYS A 19 -1.61 -6.23 10.40
CA LYS A 19 -0.81 -6.89 11.44
C LYS A 19 0.69 -6.68 11.24
N THR A 20 1.06 -5.88 10.23
CA THR A 20 2.47 -5.65 9.95
C THR A 20 3.01 -4.64 10.95
N GLU A 21 4.16 -4.98 11.52
CA GLU A 21 4.84 -4.13 12.50
C GLU A 21 6.09 -3.47 11.90
N MET A 22 6.48 -3.88 10.69
CA MET A 22 7.68 -3.40 10.01
C MET A 22 7.39 -3.02 8.56
N PHE A 23 8.00 -1.93 8.14
CA PHE A 23 7.98 -1.42 6.78
C PHE A 23 9.40 -1.20 6.30
N LYS A 24 9.67 -1.62 5.07
CA LYS A 24 10.91 -1.31 4.38
C LYS A 24 10.67 -0.15 3.42
N LEU A 25 11.30 0.98 3.69
CA LEU A 25 11.28 2.16 2.84
C LEU A 25 12.37 2.03 1.79
N TYR A 26 12.00 2.28 0.55
CA TYR A 26 12.88 2.32 -0.61
C TYR A 26 12.85 3.72 -1.20
N GLU A 27 14.02 4.34 -1.28
CA GLU A 27 14.20 5.63 -1.94
C GLU A 27 14.57 5.38 -3.40
N ILE A 28 13.70 5.81 -4.31
CA ILE A 28 13.88 5.66 -5.75
C ILE A 28 14.21 7.01 -6.37
N VAL A 29 15.35 7.08 -7.06
CA VAL A 29 15.79 8.24 -7.83
C VAL A 29 16.12 7.77 -9.24
N ASP A 30 15.50 8.41 -10.24
CA ASP A 30 15.71 8.08 -11.66
C ASP A 30 15.42 6.59 -12.00
N GLY A 31 14.41 6.01 -11.35
CA GLY A 31 14.03 4.61 -11.53
C GLY A 31 14.98 3.60 -10.87
N LYS A 32 15.90 4.05 -10.00
CA LYS A 32 16.82 3.17 -9.27
C LYS A 32 16.68 3.35 -7.78
N VAL A 33 16.78 2.25 -7.03
CA VAL A 33 16.86 2.28 -5.57
C VAL A 33 18.22 2.87 -5.19
N VAL A 34 18.22 3.99 -4.48
CA VAL A 34 19.42 4.64 -3.95
C VAL A 34 19.60 4.39 -2.46
N SER A 35 18.53 4.06 -1.75
CA SER A 35 18.58 3.72 -0.34
C SER A 35 17.42 2.79 0.04
N GLU A 36 17.66 1.94 1.03
CA GLU A 36 16.65 1.09 1.65
C GLU A 36 16.82 1.12 3.17
N ARG A 37 15.72 1.23 3.90
CA ARG A 37 15.75 1.18 5.38
C ARG A 37 14.51 0.50 5.91
N VAL A 38 14.69 -0.33 6.94
CA VAL A 38 13.58 -0.94 7.66
C VAL A 38 13.22 -0.05 8.84
N ILE A 39 11.95 0.27 8.97
CA ILE A 39 11.35 1.02 10.08
C ILE A 39 10.23 0.19 10.68
N ASP A 40 9.98 0.34 11.96
CA ASP A 40 8.77 -0.17 12.58
C ASP A 40 7.56 0.72 12.26
N ASN A 41 6.35 0.22 12.54
CA ASN A 41 5.10 0.96 12.40
C ASN A 41 4.96 2.10 13.43
N GLY A 42 6.00 2.38 14.23
CA GLY A 42 6.01 3.40 15.29
C GLY A 42 5.09 3.09 16.47
N GLY A 43 4.57 1.85 16.56
CA GLY A 43 3.49 1.49 17.47
C GLY A 43 2.14 2.11 17.09
N PHE A 44 2.03 2.71 15.90
CA PHE A 44 0.81 3.37 15.44
C PHE A 44 -0.20 2.32 14.92
N GLY A 45 -1.41 2.35 15.46
CA GLY A 45 -2.52 1.57 14.93
C GLY A 45 -2.95 2.03 13.53
N HIS A 46 -3.78 1.22 12.86
CA HIS A 46 -4.26 1.40 11.48
C HIS A 46 -4.65 2.83 11.09
N GLY A 47 -5.28 3.60 11.98
CA GLY A 47 -5.76 4.95 11.69
C GLY A 47 -4.67 6.03 11.64
N SER A 48 -3.58 5.86 12.40
CA SER A 48 -2.51 6.87 12.48
C SER A 48 -1.36 6.59 11.50
N LEU A 49 -1.29 5.38 10.97
CA LEU A 49 -0.23 4.94 10.08
C LEU A 49 -0.21 5.70 8.75
N ALA A 50 -1.38 6.08 8.22
CA ALA A 50 -1.46 6.84 6.97
C ALA A 50 -0.82 8.24 7.09
N GLY A 51 -1.01 8.91 8.23
CA GLY A 51 -0.37 10.19 8.51
C GLY A 51 1.14 10.05 8.73
N TYR A 52 1.57 8.99 9.42
CA TYR A 52 2.98 8.71 9.63
C TYR A 52 3.73 8.44 8.32
N LEU A 53 3.17 7.61 7.43
CA LEU A 53 3.75 7.37 6.10
C LEU A 53 3.80 8.67 5.27
N LYS A 54 2.79 9.54 5.42
CA LYS A 54 2.78 10.84 4.74
C LYS A 54 3.90 11.76 5.23
N ASP A 55 4.14 11.80 6.54
CA ASP A 55 5.23 12.57 7.16
C ASP A 55 6.61 12.10 6.65
N LEU A 56 6.75 10.78 6.48
CA LEU A 56 7.91 10.12 5.86
C LEU A 56 8.04 10.37 4.34
N ASN A 57 7.18 11.20 3.73
CA ASN A 57 7.14 11.49 2.30
C ASN A 57 6.93 10.25 1.41
N VAL A 58 6.27 9.23 1.96
CA VAL A 58 5.92 8.02 1.20
C VAL A 58 4.89 8.38 0.14
N SER A 59 5.23 8.06 -1.11
CA SER A 59 4.35 8.27 -2.27
C SER A 59 3.52 7.04 -2.60
N ALA A 60 4.03 5.85 -2.29
CA ALA A 60 3.31 4.60 -2.48
C ALA A 60 3.63 3.55 -1.41
N LEU A 61 2.66 2.68 -1.16
CA LEU A 61 2.74 1.54 -0.26
C LEU A 61 2.50 0.24 -1.04
N ILE A 62 3.37 -0.73 -0.87
CA ILE A 62 3.26 -2.07 -1.43
C ILE A 62 3.02 -3.07 -0.29
N CYS A 63 2.02 -3.93 -0.44
CA CYS A 63 1.64 -4.93 0.54
C CYS A 63 1.04 -6.17 -0.14
N GLY A 64 1.01 -7.30 0.55
CA GLY A 64 0.32 -8.48 0.00
C GLY A 64 -1.18 -8.36 0.07
N GLY A 65 -1.70 -8.02 1.25
CA GLY A 65 -3.13 -7.86 1.49
C GLY A 65 -3.42 -6.67 2.39
N ILE A 66 -4.40 -5.87 1.99
CA ILE A 66 -4.83 -4.67 2.68
C ILE A 66 -6.34 -4.54 2.58
N GLY A 67 -6.98 -4.09 3.67
CA GLY A 67 -8.41 -3.86 3.71
C GLY A 67 -8.81 -2.56 3.05
N ALA A 68 -10.03 -2.50 2.49
CA ALA A 68 -10.59 -1.32 1.83
C ALA A 68 -10.53 -0.04 2.68
N GLY A 69 -10.74 -0.15 4.00
CA GLY A 69 -10.65 1.00 4.91
C GLY A 69 -9.25 1.63 4.97
N ALA A 70 -8.20 0.82 4.96
CA ALA A 70 -6.83 1.30 4.97
C ALA A 70 -6.41 1.87 3.61
N ILE A 71 -6.85 1.24 2.50
CA ILE A 71 -6.66 1.80 1.15
C ILE A 71 -7.26 3.21 1.08
N ASN A 72 -8.50 3.38 1.54
CA ASN A 72 -9.17 4.68 1.49
C ASN A 72 -8.44 5.74 2.32
N MET A 73 -7.96 5.39 3.52
CA MET A 73 -7.18 6.31 4.36
C MET A 73 -5.86 6.73 3.71
N LEU A 74 -5.09 5.79 3.16
CA LEU A 74 -3.82 6.06 2.50
C LEU A 74 -4.02 6.89 1.22
N THR A 75 -4.99 6.50 0.40
CA THR A 75 -5.37 7.22 -0.82
C THR A 75 -5.82 8.65 -0.50
N SER A 76 -6.57 8.85 0.60
CA SER A 76 -6.99 10.18 1.04
C SER A 76 -5.81 11.07 1.47
N GLN A 77 -4.66 10.49 1.85
CA GLN A 77 -3.41 11.20 2.11
C GLN A 77 -2.56 11.39 0.84
N GLY A 78 -3.04 10.91 -0.31
CA GLY A 78 -2.33 10.93 -1.59
C GLY A 78 -1.25 9.86 -1.71
N ILE A 79 -1.33 8.78 -0.92
CA ILE A 79 -0.42 7.63 -0.98
C ILE A 79 -1.07 6.57 -1.85
N LYS A 80 -0.38 6.16 -2.92
CA LYS A 80 -0.84 5.06 -3.79
C LYS A 80 -0.66 3.72 -3.09
N VAL A 81 -1.59 2.80 -3.28
CA VAL A 81 -1.53 1.50 -2.61
C VAL A 81 -1.46 0.41 -3.67
N PHE A 82 -0.53 -0.53 -3.50
CA PHE A 82 -0.34 -1.68 -4.36
C PHE A 82 -0.48 -2.94 -3.50
N SER A 83 -1.51 -3.73 -3.79
CA SER A 83 -1.82 -4.98 -3.12
C SER A 83 -1.54 -6.16 -4.04
N GLY A 84 -1.39 -7.35 -3.47
CA GLY A 84 -1.10 -8.57 -4.22
C GLY A 84 0.39 -8.79 -4.48
N ALA A 85 1.26 -8.08 -3.77
CA ALA A 85 2.69 -8.36 -3.80
C ALA A 85 3.02 -9.55 -2.87
N SER A 86 3.79 -10.50 -3.39
CA SER A 86 4.17 -11.72 -2.66
C SER A 86 5.63 -12.07 -2.93
N GLY A 87 6.27 -12.79 -2.01
CA GLY A 87 7.69 -13.11 -2.06
C GLY A 87 8.56 -12.00 -1.47
N SER A 88 9.78 -11.84 -1.97
CA SER A 88 10.76 -10.89 -1.40
C SER A 88 10.37 -9.43 -1.60
N ALA A 89 10.65 -8.58 -0.61
CA ALA A 89 10.42 -7.13 -0.70
C ALA A 89 11.15 -6.49 -1.90
N ASP A 90 12.31 -7.04 -2.27
CA ASP A 90 13.10 -6.60 -3.41
C ASP A 90 12.41 -6.91 -4.77
N SER A 91 11.84 -8.11 -4.91
CA SER A 91 11.06 -8.45 -6.10
C SER A 91 9.83 -7.56 -6.25
N ALA A 92 9.24 -7.14 -5.12
CA ALA A 92 8.13 -6.20 -5.11
C ALA A 92 8.56 -4.81 -5.60
N ILE A 93 9.70 -4.28 -5.14
CA ILE A 93 10.17 -2.98 -5.62
C ILE A 93 10.58 -3.02 -7.10
N ASP A 94 11.19 -4.11 -7.56
CA ASP A 94 11.52 -4.31 -8.96
C ASP A 94 10.26 -4.31 -9.84
N ALA A 95 9.22 -5.04 -9.44
CA ALA A 95 7.95 -5.05 -10.16
C ALA A 95 7.26 -3.68 -10.18
N TYR A 96 7.41 -2.88 -9.12
CA TYR A 96 6.92 -1.50 -9.10
C TYR A 96 7.69 -0.60 -10.08
N ILE A 97 9.02 -0.67 -10.09
CA ILE A 97 9.89 0.10 -11.02
C ILE A 97 9.59 -0.28 -12.48
N ASN A 98 9.36 -1.57 -12.74
CA ASN A 98 8.97 -2.08 -14.05
C ASN A 98 7.50 -1.77 -14.43
N GLY A 99 6.72 -1.14 -13.55
CA GLY A 99 5.31 -0.82 -13.80
C GLY A 99 4.41 -2.05 -13.94
N LYS A 100 4.81 -3.19 -13.38
CA LYS A 100 4.05 -4.46 -13.42
C LYS A 100 2.99 -4.56 -12.32
N MET A 101 3.00 -3.66 -11.35
CA MET A 101 2.01 -3.65 -10.26
C MET A 101 0.75 -2.87 -10.61
N SER A 102 -0.39 -3.42 -10.20
CA SER A 102 -1.68 -2.74 -10.30
C SER A 102 -1.99 -2.01 -8.99
N ASP A 103 -2.34 -0.74 -9.11
CA ASP A 103 -2.77 0.08 -7.99
C ASP A 103 -4.12 -0.41 -7.46
N SER A 104 -4.21 -0.68 -6.16
CA SER A 104 -5.40 -1.16 -5.44
C SER A 104 -6.50 -0.11 -5.34
N ASN A 105 -6.17 1.15 -5.59
CA ASN A 105 -7.15 2.23 -5.70
C ASN A 105 -7.81 2.29 -7.10
N ARG A 106 -7.39 1.44 -8.06
CA ARG A 106 -8.28 1.01 -9.15
C ARG A 106 -9.34 0.07 -8.58
N CYS A 107 -10.26 0.67 -7.83
CA CYS A 107 -11.65 0.37 -8.06
C CYS A 107 -11.88 0.67 -9.54
N THR A 108 -11.78 -0.35 -10.40
CA THR A 108 -12.59 -0.36 -11.61
C THR A 108 -14.04 -0.36 -11.13
N CYS A 109 -14.52 0.81 -10.72
CA CYS A 109 -15.85 1.23 -11.13
C CYS A 109 -15.76 1.28 -12.66
N ASP A 110 -15.84 0.09 -13.28
CA ASP A 110 -16.47 0.00 -14.57
C ASP A 110 -17.84 0.61 -14.33
N HIS A 111 -17.97 1.85 -14.79
CA HIS A 111 -19.21 2.60 -14.75
C HIS A 111 -20.09 1.96 -15.83
N HIS A 112 -20.47 0.69 -15.61
CA HIS A 112 -21.50 0.06 -16.41
C HIS A 112 -22.82 0.40 -15.74
N GLU A 113 -23.53 1.28 -16.40
CA GLU A 113 -24.94 1.52 -16.24
C GLU A 113 -25.68 0.17 -16.12
N GLY A 114 -26.46 -0.01 -15.06
CA GLY A 114 -27.26 -1.23 -14.88
C GLY A 114 -27.68 -1.48 -13.44
N ALA A 115 -28.78 -0.82 -13.05
CA ALA A 115 -29.75 -1.18 -12.01
C ALA A 115 -29.45 -2.41 -11.11
N HIS A 116 -29.61 -2.25 -9.78
CA HIS A 116 -30.83 -2.68 -9.06
C HIS A 116 -30.70 -2.43 -7.54
N GLU A 117 -31.64 -1.64 -7.03
CA GLU A 117 -32.24 -1.71 -5.69
C GLU A 117 -31.36 -1.80 -4.42
N CYS A 118 -31.11 -0.63 -3.83
CA CYS A 118 -31.22 -0.51 -2.38
C CYS A 118 -32.71 -0.42 -2.00
N SER A 119 -33.33 -1.56 -1.71
CA SER A 119 -34.58 -1.61 -0.96
C SER A 119 -34.49 -2.65 0.14
N CYS A 120 -34.93 -2.23 1.33
CA CYS A 120 -35.38 -2.99 2.51
C CYS A 120 -34.40 -3.97 3.18
N GLY A 121 -34.20 -3.96 4.51
CA GLY A 121 -34.84 -3.22 5.59
C GLY A 121 -34.63 -3.97 6.92
N LYS A 122 -34.80 -3.25 8.04
CA LYS A 122 -35.21 -3.68 9.41
C LYS A 122 -34.46 -4.88 10.02
N HIS A 123 -33.94 -4.80 11.24
CA HIS A 123 -34.63 -4.52 12.51
C HIS A 123 -33.54 -4.31 13.56
#